data_AF-T1B569-F1
#
_entry.id   AF-T1B569-F1
#
_cell.length_a   1.000
_cell.length_b   1.000
_cell.length_c   1.000
_cell.angle_alpha   90.00
_cell.angle_beta   90.00
_cell.angle_gamma   90.00
#
_symmetry.space_group_name_H-M   'P 1'
#
loop_
_entity.id
_entity.type
_entity.pdbx_description
1 polymer ?
#
loop_
_entity_poly.entity_id
_entity_poly.type
_entity_poly.pdbx_seq_one_letter_code
_entity_poly.pdbx_strand_id
1 'polypeptide(L)'
;LPANIERTSEQQFSDLAARYGVSREALLRRFLDQDRVSAVFYEQKAKAWTAQQKKGTGGDWYASQNVYLSDRFAREVVSRHYKNQLSVEQAADMLGIKPKNFAGLEQRILQGVAA
;
A
#
# COMPACT_ATOMS: atom_id res chain seq x y z
N LEU A 1 -16.78 12.14 -8.29
CA LEU A 1 -15.92 11.40 -9.25
C LEU A 1 -16.72 10.26 -9.85
N PRO A 2 -16.53 9.94 -11.14
CA PRO A 2 -17.27 8.88 -11.85
C PRO A 2 -17.08 7.50 -11.20
N ALA A 3 -18.02 6.58 -11.46
CA ALA A 3 -17.99 5.23 -10.89
C ALA A 3 -16.70 4.48 -11.28
N ASN A 4 -16.32 4.51 -12.57
CA ASN A 4 -15.02 4.08 -13.05
C ASN A 4 -14.09 5.31 -13.21
N ILE A 5 -12.97 5.32 -12.50
CA ILE A 5 -12.00 6.42 -12.51
C ILE A 5 -10.86 6.24 -13.52
N GLU A 6 -10.83 5.16 -14.30
CA GLU A 6 -9.84 4.94 -15.38
C GLU A 6 -9.95 5.97 -16.51
N ARG A 7 -11.11 6.64 -16.66
CA ARG A 7 -11.33 7.73 -17.62
C ARG A 7 -10.92 9.11 -17.10
N THR A 8 -10.45 9.18 -15.86
CA THR A 8 -10.05 10.43 -15.18
C THR A 8 -8.66 10.84 -15.64
N SER A 9 -8.43 12.13 -15.87
CA SER A 9 -7.13 12.63 -16.34
C SER A 9 -6.08 12.62 -15.22
N GLU A 10 -4.79 12.54 -15.57
CA GLU A 10 -3.70 12.58 -14.58
C GLU A 10 -3.66 13.91 -13.80
N GLN A 11 -4.14 14.98 -14.41
CA GLN A 11 -4.24 16.29 -13.77
C GLN A 11 -5.25 16.26 -12.62
N GLN A 12 -6.42 15.64 -12.85
CA GLN A 12 -7.43 15.45 -11.81
C GLN A 12 -6.94 14.56 -10.65
N PHE A 13 -6.13 13.54 -10.93
CA PHE A 13 -5.46 12.77 -9.87
C PHE A 13 -4.47 13.63 -9.07
N SER A 14 -3.73 14.51 -9.74
CA SER A 14 -2.76 15.41 -9.11
C SER A 14 -3.44 16.45 -8.23
N ASP A 15 -4.49 17.10 -8.72
CA ASP A 15 -5.28 18.09 -7.98
C ASP A 15 -5.92 17.49 -6.73
N LEU A 16 -6.46 16.28 -6.87
CA LEU A 16 -7.13 15.61 -5.76
C LEU A 16 -6.12 15.09 -4.72
N ALA A 17 -4.98 14.57 -5.19
CA ALA A 17 -3.87 14.18 -4.33
C ALA A 17 -3.34 15.38 -3.52
N ALA A 18 -3.15 16.53 -4.17
CA ALA A 18 -2.76 17.78 -3.51
C ALA A 18 -3.81 18.24 -2.49
N ARG A 19 -5.10 18.19 -2.85
CA ARG A 19 -6.20 18.58 -1.97
C ARG A 19 -6.25 17.78 -0.68
N TYR A 20 -5.96 16.47 -0.76
CA TYR A 20 -5.96 15.58 0.41
C TYR A 20 -4.59 15.41 1.06
N GLY A 21 -3.53 16.05 0.53
CA GLY A 21 -2.17 15.91 1.05
C GLY A 21 -1.58 14.50 0.91
N VAL A 22 -2.01 13.74 -0.10
CA VAL A 22 -1.59 12.36 -0.35
C VAL A 22 -0.89 12.21 -1.69
N SER A 23 -0.28 11.06 -1.96
CA SER A 23 0.28 10.75 -3.28
C SER A 23 -0.82 10.36 -4.29
N ARG A 24 -0.54 10.53 -5.58
CA ARG A 24 -1.40 10.07 -6.69
C ARG A 24 -1.67 8.56 -6.62
N GLU A 25 -0.67 7.78 -6.19
CA GLU A 25 -0.79 6.33 -6.00
C GLU A 25 -1.70 5.97 -4.81
N ALA A 26 -1.60 6.67 -3.68
CA ALA A 26 -2.48 6.44 -2.52
C ALA A 26 -3.95 6.68 -2.87
N LEU A 27 -4.18 7.69 -3.69
CA LEU A 27 -5.51 7.98 -4.20
C LEU A 27 -6.01 6.89 -5.16
N LEU A 28 -5.18 6.43 -6.10
CA LEU A 28 -5.52 5.34 -7.02
C LEU A 28 -5.76 4.01 -6.29
N ARG A 29 -5.00 3.75 -5.23
CA ARG A 29 -5.15 2.59 -4.35
C ARG A 29 -6.50 2.59 -3.65
N ARG A 30 -6.93 3.74 -3.13
CA ARG A 30 -8.25 3.88 -2.51
C ARG A 30 -9.40 3.57 -3.49
N PHE A 31 -9.23 3.90 -4.76
CA PHE A 31 -10.21 3.53 -5.78
C PHE A 31 -10.17 2.05 -6.15
N LEU A 32 -9.00 1.41 -6.08
CA LEU A 32 -8.88 -0.04 -6.28
C LEU A 32 -9.61 -0.80 -5.18
N ASP A 33 -9.47 -0.37 -3.92
CA ASP A 33 -10.19 -0.96 -2.78
C ASP A 33 -11.72 -0.77 -2.87
N GLN A 34 -12.17 0.16 -3.72
CA GLN A 34 -13.59 0.42 -4.01
C GLN A 34 -14.10 -0.30 -5.26
N ASP A 35 -13.27 -1.13 -5.91
CA ASP A 35 -13.55 -1.77 -7.20
C ASP A 35 -13.82 -0.77 -8.34
N ARG A 36 -13.25 0.44 -8.23
CA ARG A 36 -13.47 1.55 -9.19
C ARG A 36 -12.35 1.70 -10.21
N VAL A 37 -11.36 0.82 -10.15
CA VAL A 37 -10.24 0.66 -11.09
C VAL A 37 -9.78 -0.79 -11.09
N SER A 38 -9.36 -1.27 -12.24
CA SER A 38 -8.79 -2.60 -12.37
C SER A 38 -7.39 -2.70 -11.74
N ALA A 39 -7.05 -3.87 -11.21
CA ALA A 39 -5.70 -4.14 -10.70
C ALA A 39 -4.62 -3.88 -11.76
N VAL A 40 -4.92 -4.24 -13.01
CA VAL A 40 -4.03 -4.05 -14.17
C VAL A 40 -3.75 -2.57 -14.44
N PHE A 41 -4.76 -1.71 -14.36
CA PHE A 41 -4.58 -0.26 -14.53
C PHE A 41 -3.80 0.36 -13.37
N TYR A 42 -4.09 -0.08 -12.14
CA TYR A 42 -3.34 0.33 -10.95
C TYR A 42 -1.85 0.03 -11.08
N GLU A 43 -1.48 -1.21 -11.43
CA GLU A 43 -0.07 -1.61 -11.54
C GLU A 43 0.69 -0.83 -12.63
N GLN A 44 0.05 -0.56 -13.76
CA GLN A 44 0.66 0.24 -14.84
C GLN A 44 0.96 1.67 -14.38
N LYS A 45 0.00 2.31 -13.70
CA LYS A 45 0.17 3.69 -13.22
C LYS A 45 1.14 3.80 -12.05
N ALA A 46 1.11 2.86 -11.10
CA ALA A 46 2.06 2.80 -10.00
C ALA A 46 3.51 2.67 -10.50
N LYS A 47 3.76 1.79 -11.48
CA LYS A 47 5.08 1.66 -12.12
C LYS A 47 5.51 2.95 -12.82
N ALA A 48 4.61 3.57 -13.59
CA ALA A 48 4.91 4.82 -14.30
C ALA A 48 5.23 5.98 -13.33
N TRP A 49 4.48 6.13 -12.25
CA TRP A 49 4.70 7.21 -11.27
C TRP A 49 5.90 6.97 -10.36
N THR A 50 6.21 5.70 -10.04
CA THR A 50 7.45 5.32 -9.35
C THR A 50 8.67 5.64 -10.20
N ALA A 51 8.61 5.37 -11.51
CA ALA A 51 9.70 5.69 -12.44
C ALA A 51 9.94 7.21 -12.60
N GLN A 52 8.94 8.04 -12.30
CA GLN A 52 9.06 9.50 -12.30
C GLN A 52 9.75 10.05 -11.04
N GLN A 53 9.87 9.28 -9.96
CA GLN A 53 10.60 9.71 -8.77
C GLN A 53 12.12 9.56 -9.00
N LYS A 54 12.87 10.64 -8.77
CA LYS A 54 14.35 10.58 -8.79
C LYS A 54 14.81 9.58 -7.74
N LYS A 55 15.58 8.56 -8.14
CA LYS A 55 16.23 7.61 -7.23
C LYS A 55 17.15 8.36 -6.25
N GLY A 56 16.63 8.69 -5.07
CA GLY A 56 17.46 8.98 -3.91
C GLY A 56 18.14 7.69 -3.46
N THR A 57 19.44 7.75 -3.20
CA THR A 57 20.20 6.66 -2.60
C THR A 57 19.64 6.36 -1.21
N GLY A 58 18.93 5.24 -1.08
CA GLY A 58 18.41 4.75 0.19
C GLY A 58 17.06 5.37 0.58
N GLY A 59 15.99 4.93 -0.08
CA GLY A 59 14.63 5.14 0.40
C GLY A 59 14.20 3.94 1.21
N ASP A 60 13.84 4.17 2.48
CA ASP A 60 13.29 3.18 3.40
C ASP A 60 12.29 2.29 2.65
N TRP A 61 12.51 0.99 2.64
CA TRP A 61 11.61 0.02 2.03
C TRP A 61 10.16 0.22 2.55
N TYR A 62 10.04 0.74 3.78
CA TYR A 62 8.79 1.21 4.37
C TYR A 62 8.16 2.40 3.65
N ALA A 63 8.91 3.39 3.15
CA ALA A 63 8.36 4.61 2.54
C ALA A 63 7.72 4.37 1.16
N SER A 64 8.21 3.39 0.40
CA SER A 64 7.61 3.02 -0.90
C SER A 64 6.52 1.96 -0.80
N GLN A 65 6.53 1.09 0.22
CA GLN A 65 5.45 0.11 0.47
C GLN A 65 4.36 0.61 1.45
N ASN A 66 4.53 1.74 2.15
CA ASN A 66 3.57 2.27 3.14
C ASN A 66 2.21 2.69 2.57
N VAL A 67 2.06 2.75 1.25
CA VAL A 67 0.76 3.07 0.64
C VAL A 67 -0.14 1.82 0.59
N TYR A 68 0.46 0.63 0.53
CA TYR A 68 -0.23 -0.62 0.20
C TYR A 68 -0.78 -1.37 1.41
N LEU A 69 -0.15 -1.23 2.58
CA LEU A 69 -0.67 -1.79 3.81
C LEU A 69 -1.05 -0.67 4.75
N SER A 70 -2.33 -0.31 4.77
CA SER A 70 -2.86 0.46 5.89
C SER A 70 -2.42 -0.21 7.19
N ASP A 71 -2.00 0.57 8.18
CA ASP A 71 -1.61 0.09 9.50
C ASP A 71 -2.64 -0.91 10.06
N ARG A 72 -3.93 -0.64 9.84
CA ARG A 72 -5.05 -1.53 10.17
C ARG A 72 -4.98 -2.90 9.49
N PHE A 73 -4.65 -2.98 8.21
CA PHE A 73 -4.52 -4.25 7.49
C PHE A 73 -3.31 -5.03 7.99
N ALA A 74 -2.17 -4.37 8.18
CA ALA A 74 -0.97 -5.00 8.72
C ALA A 74 -1.23 -5.63 10.10
N ARG A 75 -1.95 -4.89 10.96
CA ARG A 75 -2.40 -5.37 12.28
C ARG A 75 -3.35 -6.55 12.19
N GLU A 76 -4.29 -6.53 11.25
CA GLU A 76 -5.25 -7.63 11.09
C GLU A 76 -4.56 -8.92 10.63
N VAL A 77 -3.62 -8.83 9.69
CA VAL A 77 -2.84 -9.99 9.23
C VAL A 77 -1.99 -10.57 10.38
N VAL A 78 -1.31 -9.71 11.15
CA VAL A 78 -0.58 -10.14 12.36
C VAL A 78 -1.53 -10.76 13.39
N SER A 79 -2.68 -10.16 13.67
CA SER A 79 -3.66 -10.68 14.64
C SER A 79 -4.17 -12.08 14.25
N ARG A 80 -4.45 -12.30 12.96
CA ARG A 80 -4.88 -13.62 12.45
C ARG A 80 -3.75 -14.65 12.50
N HIS A 81 -2.51 -14.23 12.26
CA HIS A 81 -1.35 -15.10 12.45
C HIS A 81 -1.23 -15.58 13.91
N TYR A 82 -1.34 -14.67 14.89
CA TYR A 82 -1.33 -15.00 16.32
C TYR A 82 -2.50 -15.91 16.77
N LYS A 83 -3.62 -15.89 16.04
CA LYS A 83 -4.76 -16.78 16.26
C LYS A 83 -4.61 -18.15 15.56
N ASN A 84 -3.43 -18.44 15.02
CA ASN A 84 -3.14 -19.63 14.21
C ASN A 84 -4.06 -19.77 12.97
N GLN A 85 -4.64 -18.68 12.48
CA GLN A 85 -5.53 -18.67 11.31
C GLN A 85 -4.76 -18.47 10.00
N LEU A 86 -3.52 -17.98 10.07
CA LEU A 86 -2.62 -17.80 8.94
C LEU A 86 -1.24 -18.35 9.31
N SER A 87 -0.59 -19.06 8.39
CA SER A 87 0.84 -19.40 8.54
C SER A 87 1.72 -18.17 8.34
N VAL A 88 2.97 -18.24 8.79
CA VAL A 88 3.97 -17.16 8.55
C VAL A 88 4.12 -16.89 7.06
N GLU A 89 4.05 -17.93 6.23
CA GLU A 89 4.20 -17.82 4.78
C GLU A 89 3.02 -17.08 4.16
N GLN A 90 1.79 -17.42 4.56
CA GLN A 90 0.57 -16.74 4.09
C GLN A 90 0.53 -15.29 4.57
N ALA A 91 0.89 -15.05 5.83
CA ALA A 91 0.93 -13.71 6.39
C ALA A 91 2.01 -12.85 5.69
N ALA A 92 3.19 -13.40 5.45
CA ALA A 92 4.26 -12.71 4.73
C ALA A 92 3.89 -12.38 3.28
N ASP A 93 3.23 -13.31 2.57
CA ASP A 93 2.71 -13.08 1.22
C ASP A 93 1.68 -11.95 1.19
N MET A 94 0.72 -11.96 2.12
CA MET A 94 -0.28 -10.90 2.28
C MET A 94 0.32 -9.54 2.62
N LEU A 95 1.41 -9.51 3.39
CA LEU A 95 2.16 -8.29 3.72
C LEU A 95 3.16 -7.88 2.63
N GLY A 96 3.30 -8.67 1.55
CA GLY A 96 4.23 -8.41 0.46
C GLY A 96 5.71 -8.47 0.88
N ILE A 97 6.04 -9.34 1.85
CA ILE A 97 7.39 -9.54 2.37
C ILE A 97 7.85 -10.98 2.26
N LYS A 98 9.17 -11.19 2.35
CA LYS A 98 9.71 -12.53 2.51
C LYS A 98 9.38 -13.07 3.91
N PRO A 99 9.02 -14.36 4.07
CA PRO A 99 8.71 -14.97 5.36
C PRO A 99 9.77 -14.72 6.45
N LYS A 100 11.05 -14.73 6.08
CA LYS A 100 12.16 -14.44 6.99
C LYS A 100 12.16 -13.03 7.60
N ASN A 101 11.49 -12.07 6.97
CA ASN A 101 11.39 -10.69 7.45
C ASN A 101 10.13 -10.46 8.30
N PHE A 102 9.27 -11.47 8.44
CA PHE A 102 7.98 -11.35 9.11
C PHE A 102 8.12 -10.98 10.59
N ALA A 103 9.00 -11.65 11.32
CA ALA A 103 9.22 -11.38 12.75
C ALA A 103 9.63 -9.91 13.02
N GLY A 104 10.49 -9.33 12.17
CA GLY A 104 10.92 -7.94 12.33
C GLY A 104 9.81 -6.93 11.99
N LEU A 105 8.96 -7.24 11.01
CA LEU A 105 7.80 -6.42 10.67
C LEU A 105 6.72 -6.51 11.76
N GLU A 106 6.46 -7.72 12.27
CA GLU A 106 5.54 -7.97 13.36
C GLU A 106 5.90 -7.13 14.60
N GLN A 107 7.17 -7.14 15.01
CA GLN A 107 7.63 -6.34 16.15
C GLN A 107 7.38 -4.84 15.95
N ARG A 108 7.60 -4.31 14.74
CA ARG A 108 7.34 -2.89 14.44
C ARG A 108 5.85 -2.55 14.48
N ILE A 109 5.00 -3.42 13.94
CA ILE A 109 3.54 -3.26 13.97
C ILE A 109 3.05 -3.26 15.42
N LEU A 110 3.57 -4.16 16.26
CA LEU A 110 3.21 -4.26 17.67
C LEU A 110 3.75 -3.07 18.49
N GLN A 111 4.96 -2.59 18.21
CA GLN A 111 5.53 -1.40 18.88
C GLN A 111 4.79 -0.11 18.50
N GLY A 112 4.27 -0.01 17.27
CA GLY A 112 3.38 1.09 16.86
C GLY A 112 1.98 1.06 17.51
N VAL A 113 1.65 0.06 18.34
CA VAL A 113 0.43 0.02 19.17
C VAL A 113 0.62 0.80 20.47
N ALA A 114 1.86 1.06 20.90
CA ALA A 114 2.18 1.58 22.23
C ALA A 114 2.39 3.12 22.30
N ALA A 115 1.95 3.88 21.29
CA ALA A 115 2.04 5.35 21.27
C ALA A 115 0.66 6.00 21.13
#